data_AF-A0A5Y8TV40-F1
#
_entry.id   AF-A0A5Y8TV40-F1
#
_cell.length_a   1.000
_cell.length_b   1.000
_cell.length_c   1.000
_cell.angle_alpha   90.00
_cell.angle_beta   90.00
_cell.angle_gamma   90.00
#
_symmetry.space_group_name_H-M   'P 1'
#
loop_
_entity.id
_entity.type
_entity.pdbx_description
1 polymer ?
#
loop_
_entity_poly.entity_id
_entity_poly.type
_entity_poly.pdbx_seq_one_letter_code
_entity_poly.pdbx_strand_id
1 'polypeptide(L)'
;NHFKTFSTAKQRIQNQLPYRLGQAMIINSKNFLGYIFLPYILLSIVILYKQEQKNYKHKIKLNPESTLPPLETYPDYNEALKEKRCFTYKLGLALIE
;
A
#
# COMPACT_ATOMS: atom_id res chain seq x y z
N ASN A 1 -15.37 3.81 13.69
CA ASN A 1 -14.03 3.17 13.78
C ASN A 1 -13.92 2.05 12.75
N HIS A 2 -13.61 2.36 11.49
CA HIS A 2 -13.46 1.33 10.46
C HIS A 2 -12.06 0.72 10.58
N PHE A 3 -11.98 -0.54 11.02
CA PHE A 3 -10.74 -1.30 10.96
C PHE A 3 -10.45 -1.55 9.47
N LYS A 4 -9.21 -1.35 9.03
CA LYS A 4 -8.78 -1.86 7.72
C LYS A 4 -8.48 -3.33 7.91
N THR A 5 -9.52 -4.16 7.89
CA THR A 5 -9.37 -5.61 7.88
C THR A 5 -8.88 -6.02 6.51
N PHE A 6 -7.80 -6.78 6.47
CA PHE A 6 -7.35 -7.45 5.26
C PHE A 6 -7.80 -8.90 5.36
N SER A 7 -8.68 -9.32 4.45
CA SER A 7 -9.13 -10.71 4.37
C SER A 7 -8.11 -11.59 3.66
N THR A 8 -7.17 -11.00 2.90
CA THR A 8 -6.17 -11.74 2.11
C THR A 8 -4.77 -11.12 2.17
N ALA A 9 -3.73 -11.94 1.97
CA ALA A 9 -2.34 -11.46 1.83
C ALA A 9 -2.19 -10.54 0.61
N LYS A 10 -2.93 -10.82 -0.47
CA LYS A 10 -2.96 -9.96 -1.66
C LYS A 10 -3.33 -8.52 -1.32
N GLN A 11 -4.41 -8.31 -0.58
CA GLN A 11 -4.81 -6.96 -0.17
C GLN A 11 -3.76 -6.27 0.71
N ARG A 12 -3.07 -7.03 1.58
CA ARG A 12 -1.97 -6.48 2.39
C ARG A 12 -0.81 -6.01 1.54
N ILE A 13 -0.42 -6.79 0.53
CA ILE A 13 0.66 -6.42 -0.40
C ILE A 13 0.25 -5.22 -1.26
N GLN A 14 -0.99 -5.20 -1.76
CA GLN A 14 -1.52 -4.07 -2.53
C GLN A 14 -1.65 -2.79 -1.70
N ASN A 15 -1.78 -2.91 -0.37
CA ASN A 15 -1.75 -1.76 0.53
C ASN A 15 -0.33 -1.23 0.81
N GLN A 16 0.72 -1.92 0.38
CA GLN A 16 2.09 -1.44 0.56
C GLN A 16 2.33 -0.17 -0.27
N LEU A 17 3.22 0.69 0.21
CA LEU A 17 3.52 1.97 -0.42
C LEU A 17 3.94 1.83 -1.90
N PRO A 18 4.83 0.89 -2.28
CA PRO A 18 5.20 0.70 -3.69
C PRO A 18 3.99 0.43 -4.59
N TYR A 19 3.09 -0.46 -4.18
CA TYR A 19 1.91 -0.77 -4.98
C TYR A 19 0.99 0.46 -5.14
N ARG A 20 0.72 1.20 -4.06
CA ARG A 20 -0.11 2.42 -4.10
C ARG A 20 0.48 3.48 -5.03
N LEU A 21 1.79 3.68 -4.98
CA LEU A 21 2.49 4.65 -5.83
C LEU A 21 2.47 4.24 -7.30
N GLY A 22 2.84 2.99 -7.62
CA GLY A 22 2.81 2.51 -9.00
C GLY A 22 1.40 2.49 -9.59
N GLN A 23 0.39 2.16 -8.78
CA GLN A 23 -1.01 2.24 -9.19
C GLN A 23 -1.41 3.70 -9.50
N ALA A 24 -1.03 4.65 -8.66
CA ALA A 24 -1.29 6.07 -8.90
C ALA A 24 -0.61 6.57 -10.17
N MET A 25 0.64 6.15 -10.44
CA MET A 25 1.32 6.49 -11.69
C MET A 25 0.56 5.97 -12.92
N ILE A 26 0.20 4.69 -12.94
CA ILE A 26 -0.50 4.06 -14.08
C ILE A 26 -1.86 4.71 -14.35
N ILE A 27 -2.60 5.08 -13.30
CA ILE A 27 -3.92 5.70 -13.43
C ILE A 27 -3.77 7.14 -13.95
N ASN A 28 -2.87 7.92 -13.35
CA ASN A 28 -2.76 9.35 -13.63
C ASN A 28 -1.95 9.65 -14.89
N SER A 29 -1.15 8.71 -15.40
CA SER A 29 -0.40 8.89 -16.65
C SER A 29 -1.29 8.87 -17.91
N LYS A 30 -2.58 8.54 -17.79
CA LYS A 30 -3.49 8.39 -18.94
C LYS A 30 -4.04 9.70 -19.49
N ASN A 31 -3.89 10.82 -18.77
CA ASN A 31 -4.33 12.12 -19.24
C ASN A 31 -3.39 13.24 -18.76
N PHE A 32 -3.41 14.37 -19.48
CA PHE A 32 -2.46 15.47 -19.30
C PHE A 32 -2.51 16.08 -17.88
N LEU A 33 -3.71 16.33 -17.36
CA LEU A 33 -3.86 16.89 -16.01
C LEU A 33 -3.37 15.92 -14.93
N GLY A 34 -3.68 14.63 -15.08
CA GLY A 34 -3.18 13.59 -14.19
C GLY A 34 -1.67 13.55 -14.14
N TYR A 35 -1.00 13.70 -15.29
CA TYR A 35 0.46 13.78 -15.37
C TYR A 35 1.01 15.05 -14.70
N ILE A 36 0.41 16.22 -14.94
CA ILE A 36 0.82 17.49 -14.30
C ILE A 36 0.72 17.41 -12.78
N PHE A 37 -0.37 16.88 -12.26
CA PHE A 37 -0.60 16.79 -10.81
C PHE A 37 0.02 15.54 -10.17
N LEU A 38 0.61 14.63 -10.96
CA LEU A 38 1.18 13.39 -10.47
C LEU A 38 2.18 13.59 -9.32
N PRO A 39 3.11 14.57 -9.34
CA PRO A 39 4.03 14.79 -8.22
C PRO A 39 3.31 15.07 -6.89
N TYR A 40 2.25 15.89 -6.94
CA TYR A 40 1.44 16.22 -5.77
C TYR A 40 0.65 15.00 -5.28
N ILE A 41 0.05 14.23 -6.19
CA ILE A 41 -0.67 13.00 -5.87
C ILE A 41 0.27 12.00 -5.17
N LEU A 42 1.45 11.75 -5.73
CA LEU A 42 2.44 10.84 -5.14
C LEU A 42 2.87 11.29 -3.74
N LEU A 43 3.16 12.58 -3.57
CA LEU A 43 3.51 13.15 -2.26
C LEU A 43 2.38 12.94 -1.24
N SER A 44 1.13 13.21 -1.60
CA SER A 44 -0.02 13.01 -0.72
C SER A 44 -0.17 11.55 -0.29
N ILE A 45 0.04 10.59 -1.20
CA ILE A 45 0.00 9.14 -0.90
C ILE A 45 1.06 8.78 0.13
N VAL A 46 2.29 9.30 0.00
CA VAL A 46 3.37 9.05 0.96
C VAL A 46 3.03 9.61 2.34
N ILE A 47 2.50 10.84 2.41
CA ILE A 47 2.12 11.48 3.67
C ILE A 47 1.01 10.69 4.37
N LEU A 48 -0.07 10.38 3.64
CA LEU A 48 -1.19 9.60 4.16
C LEU A 48 -0.75 8.20 4.62
N TYR A 49 0.09 7.52 3.83
CA TYR A 49 0.64 6.22 4.23
C TYR A 49 1.44 6.31 5.53
N LYS A 50 2.33 7.30 5.68
CA LYS A 50 3.08 7.52 6.93
C LYS A 50 2.15 7.77 8.12
N GLN A 51 1.06 8.52 7.91
CA GLN A 51 0.06 8.76 8.94
C GLN A 51 -0.71 7.48 9.30
N GLU A 52 -1.14 6.69 8.32
CA GLU A 52 -1.78 5.37 8.52
C GLU A 52 -0.88 4.45 9.36
N GLN A 53 0.42 4.39 9.04
CA GLN A 53 1.39 3.57 9.78
C GLN A 53 1.61 4.05 11.22
N LYS A 54 1.65 5.37 11.45
CA LYS A 54 1.72 5.95 12.80
C LYS A 54 0.47 5.62 13.62
N ASN A 55 -0.70 5.78 13.02
CA ASN A 55 -1.98 5.48 13.65
C ASN A 55 -2.11 4.00 14.00
N TYR A 56 -1.68 3.11 13.09
CA TYR A 56 -1.62 1.67 13.35
C TYR A 56 -0.70 1.34 14.53
N LYS A 57 0.54 1.87 14.53
CA LYS A 57 1.50 1.69 15.63
C LYS A 57 0.97 2.19 16.97
N HIS A 58 0.24 3.31 16.97
CA HIS A 58 -0.38 3.83 18.18
C HIS A 58 -1.51 2.92 18.67
N LYS A 59 -2.36 2.43 17.76
CA LYS A 59 -3.46 1.53 18.11
C LYS A 59 -2.99 0.19 18.66
N ILE A 60 -1.98 -0.46 18.08
CA ILE A 60 -1.43 -1.72 18.61
C ILE A 60 -0.78 -1.53 20.00
N LYS A 61 -0.25 -0.33 20.30
CA LYS A 61 0.26 -0.02 21.64
C LYS A 61 -0.85 0.10 22.68
N LEU A 62 -2.01 0.63 22.28
CA LEU A 62 -3.18 0.75 23.15
C LEU A 62 -3.95 -0.58 23.29
N ASN A 63 -4.00 -1.37 22.21
CA ASN A 63 -4.69 -2.64 22.16
C ASN A 63 -3.88 -3.66 21.33
N PRO A 64 -3.07 -4.51 21.96
CA PRO A 64 -2.25 -5.53 21.28
C PRO A 64 -3.04 -6.49 20.39
N GLU A 65 -4.30 -6.79 20.72
CA GLU A 65 -5.21 -7.64 19.94
C GLU A 65 -5.55 -7.05 18.56
N SER A 66 -5.28 -5.76 18.35
CA SER A 66 -5.43 -5.09 17.05
C SER A 66 -4.27 -5.36 16.09
N THR A 67 -3.30 -6.18 16.47
CA THR A 67 -2.15 -6.51 15.63
C THR A 67 -2.60 -7.38 14.45
N LEU A 68 -2.24 -6.97 13.24
CA LEU A 68 -2.45 -7.78 12.04
C LEU A 68 -1.61 -9.06 12.15
N PRO A 69 -2.17 -10.23 11.82
CA PRO A 69 -1.40 -11.47 11.84
C PRO A 69 -0.23 -11.39 10.83
N PRO A 70 0.82 -12.23 10.95
CA PRO A 70 1.92 -12.27 9.99
C PRO A 70 1.42 -12.49 8.56
N LEU A 71 2.20 -12.11 7.54
CA LEU A 71 1.71 -12.21 6.16
C LEU A 71 1.59 -13.67 5.71
N GLU A 72 2.45 -14.52 6.26
CA GLU A 72 2.60 -15.95 6.02
C GLU A 72 1.41 -16.77 6.53
N THR A 73 0.64 -16.25 7.49
CA THR A 73 -0.52 -16.96 8.05
C THR A 73 -1.76 -16.88 7.17
N TYR A 74 -1.73 -16.08 6.10
CA TYR A 74 -2.85 -15.94 5.18
C TYR A 74 -2.85 -17.10 4.17
N PRO A 75 -4.01 -17.74 3.90
CA PRO A 75 -4.08 -18.88 2.99
C PRO A 75 -3.54 -18.60 1.57
N ASP A 76 -3.72 -17.37 1.08
CA ASP A 76 -3.29 -16.93 -0.25
C ASP A 76 -1.84 -16.42 -0.30
N TYR A 77 -1.05 -16.55 0.78
CA TYR A 77 0.30 -15.97 0.89
C TYR A 77 1.19 -16.23 -0.33
N ASN A 78 1.32 -17.50 -0.72
CA ASN A 78 2.19 -17.92 -1.82
C ASN A 78 1.76 -17.32 -3.16
N GLU A 79 0.44 -17.17 -3.38
CA GLU A 79 -0.09 -16.53 -4.58
C GLU A 79 0.13 -15.01 -4.52
N ALA A 80 -0.14 -14.40 -3.37
CA ALA A 80 0.02 -12.97 -3.13
C ALA A 80 1.46 -12.48 -3.34
N LEU A 81 2.48 -13.31 -3.09
CA LEU A 81 3.88 -12.97 -3.39
C LEU A 81 4.12 -12.59 -4.86
N LYS A 82 3.29 -13.09 -5.79
CA LYS A 82 3.36 -12.71 -7.20
C LYS A 82 3.04 -11.22 -7.42
N GLU A 83 2.24 -10.60 -6.55
CA GLU A 83 1.94 -9.16 -6.61
C GLU A 83 3.20 -8.31 -6.47
N LYS A 84 4.20 -8.74 -5.69
CA LYS A 84 5.49 -8.02 -5.59
C LYS A 84 6.31 -8.04 -6.88
N ARG A 85 6.01 -8.98 -7.79
CA ARG A 85 6.69 -9.13 -9.08
C ARG A 85 5.97 -8.39 -10.21
N CYS A 86 4.73 -7.93 -9.96
CA CYS A 86 3.94 -7.27 -10.99
C CYS A 86 4.51 -5.89 -11.34
N PHE A 87 4.17 -5.41 -12.54
CA PHE A 87 4.63 -4.12 -13.05
C PHE A 87 4.27 -2.97 -12.11
N THR A 88 3.03 -2.93 -11.61
CA THR A 88 2.54 -1.92 -10.66
C THR A 88 3.44 -1.80 -9.43
N TYR A 89 3.77 -2.93 -8.80
CA TYR A 89 4.60 -2.93 -7.61
C TYR A 89 6.02 -2.45 -7.91
N LYS A 90 6.64 -3.00 -8.97
CA LYS A 90 8.00 -2.63 -9.40
C LYS A 90 8.12 -1.16 -9.77
N LEU A 91 7.11 -0.61 -10.46
CA LEU A 91 7.09 0.79 -10.87
C LEU A 91 7.11 1.72 -9.65
N GLY A 92 6.25 1.48 -8.66
CA GLY A 92 6.26 2.31 -7.46
C GLY A 92 7.44 2.03 -6.53
N LEU A 93 8.04 0.82 -6.59
CA LEU A 93 9.29 0.53 -5.89
C LEU A 93 10.44 1.36 -6.45
N ALA A 94 10.58 1.40 -7.78
CA ALA A 94 11.60 2.19 -8.48
C ALA A 94 11.49 3.71 -8.27
N LEU A 95 10.38 4.22 -7.75
CA LEU A 95 10.27 5.62 -7.33
C LEU A 95 10.93 5.88 -5.96
N ILE A 96 10.94 4.88 -5.09
CA ILE A 96 11.37 5.01 -3.69
C ILE A 96 12.83 4.58 -3.50
N GLU A 97 13.31 3.67 -4.35
CA GLU A 97 14.71 3.25 -4.44
C GLU A 97 15.57 4.33 -5.11
#